data_AF-A0AAJ2FZB4-F1
#
_entry.id   AF-A0AAJ2FZB4-F1
#
_cell.length_a   1.000
_cell.length_b   1.000
_cell.length_c   1.000
_cell.angle_alpha   90.00
_cell.angle_beta   90.00
_cell.angle_gamma   90.00
#
_symmetry.space_group_name_H-M   'P 1'
#
loop_
_entity.id
_entity.type
_entity.pdbx_description
1 polymer ?
#
loop_
_entity_poly.entity_id
_entity_poly.type
_entity_poly.pdbx_seq_one_letter_code
_entity_poly.pdbx_strand_id
1 'polypeptide(L)'
;MRQAEAALLADTARIGVARAQLLPLVRLTGNIGTSSFGIDNLFDIVTGGLFAGVSQLIFDGGRARAQVAGAEAAAKASLAAWEQAILGALEDVESAAVALTAARERVVLFGTALEAANNAALLARSQYQSGLIDFQTLLTAESQLLGARNALAASEAERANAFIVLNQALGGGSSDANLGPDSLGPDGGMPQ
;
A
#
# COMPACT_ATOMS: atom_id res chain seq x y z
N MET A 1 -2.33 -2.03 -3.86
CA MET A 1 -3.69 -1.92 -4.42
C MET A 1 -3.73 -1.23 -5.78
N ARG A 2 -3.61 0.10 -5.88
CA ARG A 2 -3.71 0.83 -7.17
C ARG A 2 -2.76 0.31 -8.26
N GLN A 3 -1.55 -0.07 -7.89
CA GLN A 3 -0.58 -0.64 -8.84
C GLN A 3 -1.04 -1.99 -9.43
N ALA A 4 -1.62 -2.87 -8.60
CA ALA A 4 -2.11 -4.18 -9.05
C ALA A 4 -3.36 -4.03 -9.94
N GLU A 5 -4.26 -3.10 -9.58
CA GLU A 5 -5.41 -2.75 -10.41
C GLU A 5 -4.98 -2.15 -11.76
N ALA A 6 -4.04 -1.21 -11.76
CA ALA A 6 -3.50 -0.63 -12.99
C ALA A 6 -2.84 -1.69 -13.89
N ALA A 7 -2.13 -2.66 -13.31
CA ALA A 7 -1.55 -3.78 -14.04
C ALA A 7 -2.63 -4.67 -14.67
N LEU A 8 -3.68 -5.02 -13.92
CA LEU A 8 -4.83 -5.78 -14.43
C LEU A 8 -5.53 -5.06 -15.60
N LEU A 9 -5.75 -3.76 -15.48
CA LEU A 9 -6.33 -2.95 -16.56
C LEU A 9 -5.43 -2.93 -17.81
N ALA A 10 -4.12 -2.77 -17.62
CA ALA A 10 -3.15 -2.78 -18.71
C ALA A 10 -3.10 -4.14 -19.43
N ASP A 11 -3.10 -5.25 -18.69
CA ASP A 11 -3.10 -6.59 -19.27
C ASP A 11 -4.42 -6.94 -19.96
N THR A 12 -5.54 -6.49 -19.40
CA THR A 12 -6.86 -6.62 -20.04
C THR A 12 -6.89 -5.86 -21.37
N ALA A 13 -6.31 -4.66 -21.43
CA ALA A 13 -6.18 -3.91 -22.68
C ALA A 13 -5.29 -4.62 -23.72
N ARG A 14 -4.22 -5.30 -23.28
CA ARG A 14 -3.35 -6.10 -24.15
C ARG A 14 -4.09 -7.27 -24.82
N ILE A 15 -5.11 -7.84 -24.19
CA ILE A 15 -5.99 -8.84 -24.85
C ILE A 15 -6.66 -8.22 -26.07
N GLY A 16 -7.17 -6.99 -25.95
CA GLY A 16 -7.78 -6.26 -27.07
C GLY A 16 -6.81 -6.05 -28.22
N VAL A 17 -5.57 -5.65 -27.91
CA VAL A 17 -4.49 -5.51 -28.90
C VAL A 17 -4.16 -6.84 -29.57
N ALA A 18 -4.06 -7.93 -28.81
CA ALA A 18 -3.80 -9.27 -29.35
C ALA A 18 -4.96 -9.75 -30.24
N ARG A 19 -6.21 -9.49 -29.85
CA ARG A 19 -7.41 -9.83 -30.64
C ARG A 19 -7.49 -9.02 -31.93
N ALA A 20 -7.04 -7.75 -31.92
CA ALA A 20 -6.99 -6.93 -33.13
C ALA A 20 -6.06 -7.51 -34.21
N GLN A 21 -5.07 -8.34 -33.84
CA GLN A 21 -4.20 -9.02 -34.80
C GLN A 21 -4.91 -10.13 -35.59
N LEU A 22 -6.09 -10.57 -35.15
CA LEU A 22 -6.95 -11.50 -35.90
C LEU A 22 -7.80 -10.78 -36.95
N LEU A 23 -7.87 -9.44 -36.92
CA LEU A 23 -8.62 -8.62 -37.85
C LEU A 23 -7.75 -8.18 -39.03
N PRO A 24 -8.35 -7.79 -40.17
CA PRO A 24 -7.62 -7.21 -41.29
C PRO A 24 -6.93 -5.91 -40.84
N LEU A 25 -5.65 -5.80 -41.16
CA LEU A 25 -4.88 -4.59 -40.90
C LEU A 25 -5.11 -3.60 -42.02
N VAL A 26 -5.74 -2.47 -41.70
CA VAL A 26 -5.91 -1.34 -42.60
C VAL A 26 -4.80 -0.34 -42.36
N ARG A 27 -4.04 0.00 -43.41
CA ARG A 27 -2.99 1.03 -43.39
C ARG A 27 -3.39 2.15 -44.35
N LEU A 28 -3.29 3.38 -43.88
CA LEU A 28 -3.47 4.58 -44.67
C LEU A 28 -2.20 5.42 -44.54
N THR A 29 -1.56 5.71 -45.67
CA THR A 29 -0.31 6.48 -45.73
C THR A 29 -0.45 7.55 -46.78
N GLY A 30 -0.06 8.78 -46.48
CA GLY A 30 -0.03 9.87 -47.43
C GLY A 30 1.32 10.54 -47.44
N ASN A 31 1.68 11.13 -48.58
CA ASN A 31 2.83 12.02 -48.69
C ASN A 31 2.42 13.30 -49.40
N ILE A 32 3.14 14.38 -49.09
CA ILE A 32 3.02 15.66 -49.75
C ILE A 32 4.43 16.20 -49.97
N GLY A 33 4.68 16.76 -51.14
CA GLY A 33 5.99 17.25 -51.53
C GLY A 33 5.89 18.20 -52.71
N THR A 34 6.97 18.93 -52.93
CA THR A 34 7.10 19.83 -54.06
C THR A 34 8.24 19.33 -54.94
N SER A 35 8.13 19.51 -56.26
CA SER A 35 9.16 19.09 -57.21
C SER A 35 9.51 20.28 -58.10
N SER A 36 10.77 20.73 -58.07
CA SER A 36 11.28 21.84 -58.89
C SER A 36 12.73 21.61 -59.32
N PHE A 37 13.09 22.10 -60.51
CA PHE A 37 14.47 22.12 -61.05
C PHE A 37 15.28 23.35 -60.59
N GLY A 38 14.69 24.27 -59.81
CA GLY A 38 15.33 25.49 -59.29
C GLY A 38 14.73 25.97 -57.96
N ILE A 39 15.50 26.75 -57.20
CA ILE A 39 15.18 27.16 -55.81
C ILE A 39 14.01 28.17 -55.76
N ASP A 40 13.85 28.98 -56.80
CA ASP A 40 12.87 30.06 -56.85
C ASP A 40 11.42 29.58 -57.07
N ASN A 41 11.24 28.35 -57.60
CA ASN A 41 9.91 27.80 -57.93
C ASN A 41 9.52 26.61 -57.04
N LEU A 42 10.18 26.46 -55.88
CA LEU A 42 10.08 25.28 -55.02
C LEU A 42 8.71 25.09 -54.36
N PHE A 43 7.83 26.11 -54.38
CA PHE A 43 6.48 26.06 -53.80
C PHE A 43 5.34 26.24 -54.82
N ASP A 44 5.65 26.42 -56.11
CA ASP A 44 4.63 26.64 -57.15
C ASP A 44 3.80 25.39 -57.45
N ILE A 45 4.40 24.21 -57.30
CA ILE A 45 3.74 22.93 -57.56
C ILE A 45 3.82 22.07 -56.30
N VAL A 46 2.67 21.90 -55.64
CA VAL A 46 2.48 20.97 -54.54
C VAL A 46 1.85 19.70 -55.08
N THR A 47 2.53 18.58 -54.90
CA THR A 47 2.02 17.24 -55.25
C THR A 47 1.85 16.42 -53.98
N GLY A 48 0.86 15.55 -53.96
CA GLY A 48 0.67 14.63 -52.86
C GLY A 48 -0.03 13.36 -53.32
N GLY A 49 0.24 12.28 -52.60
CA GLY A 49 -0.39 10.98 -52.81
C GLY A 49 -1.04 10.47 -51.53
N LEU A 50 -2.16 9.77 -51.68
CA LEU A 50 -2.79 9.02 -50.60
C LEU A 50 -2.86 7.55 -51.02
N PHE A 51 -2.33 6.68 -50.18
CA PHE A 51 -2.26 5.24 -50.40
C PHE A 51 -2.95 4.53 -49.24
N ALA A 52 -3.87 3.64 -49.56
CA ALA A 52 -4.52 2.76 -48.58
C ALA A 52 -4.25 1.31 -48.95
N GLY A 53 -4.01 0.47 -47.94
CA GLY A 53 -3.81 -0.96 -48.11
C GLY A 53 -4.46 -1.75 -46.99
N VAL A 54 -5.10 -2.87 -47.34
CA VAL A 54 -5.67 -3.82 -46.38
C VAL A 54 -4.89 -5.13 -46.51
N SER A 55 -4.41 -5.67 -45.39
CA SER A 55 -3.71 -6.95 -45.37
C SER A 55 -4.30 -7.85 -44.28
N GLN A 56 -4.55 -9.12 -44.61
CA GLN A 56 -5.08 -10.10 -43.67
C GLN A 56 -4.23 -11.36 -43.69
N LEU A 57 -3.96 -11.91 -42.51
CA LEU A 57 -3.28 -13.19 -42.35
C LEU A 57 -4.26 -14.32 -42.69
N ILE A 58 -3.98 -15.08 -43.75
CA ILE A 58 -4.80 -16.23 -44.15
C ILE A 58 -4.33 -17.52 -43.47
N PHE A 59 -3.01 -17.66 -43.26
CA PHE A 59 -2.41 -18.77 -42.54
C PHE A 59 -1.19 -18.29 -41.75
N ASP A 60 -1.16 -18.59 -40.45
CA ASP A 60 -0.08 -18.18 -39.54
C ASP A 60 0.35 -19.30 -38.58
N GLY A 61 -0.08 -20.54 -38.84
CA GLY A 61 0.19 -21.70 -37.98
C GLY A 61 -0.43 -21.60 -36.58
N GLY A 62 -1.42 -20.72 -36.35
CA GLY A 62 -2.05 -20.52 -35.04
C GLY A 62 -1.31 -19.54 -34.13
N ARG A 63 -0.26 -18.86 -34.61
CA ARG A 63 0.56 -17.92 -33.84
C ARG A 63 -0.28 -16.79 -33.22
N ALA A 64 -1.17 -16.16 -33.97
CA ALA A 64 -2.01 -15.07 -33.47
C ALA A 64 -2.98 -15.56 -32.39
N ARG A 65 -3.55 -16.76 -32.55
CA ARG A 65 -4.39 -17.38 -31.51
C ARG A 65 -3.60 -17.69 -30.24
N ALA A 66 -2.38 -18.20 -30.38
CA ALA A 66 -1.49 -18.44 -29.24
C ALA A 66 -1.10 -17.14 -28.52
N GLN A 67 -0.91 -16.03 -29.25
CA GLN A 67 -0.66 -14.72 -28.66
C GLN A 67 -1.87 -14.18 -27.88
N VAL A 68 -3.09 -14.37 -28.39
CA VAL A 68 -4.33 -14.06 -27.63
C VAL A 68 -4.40 -14.91 -26.35
N ALA A 69 -4.17 -16.22 -26.45
CA ALA A 69 -4.18 -17.10 -25.29
C ALA A 69 -3.12 -16.70 -24.24
N GLY A 70 -1.93 -16.28 -24.69
CA GLY A 70 -0.88 -15.76 -23.81
C GLY A 70 -1.26 -14.45 -23.12
N ALA A 71 -1.89 -13.52 -23.84
CA ALA A 71 -2.39 -12.27 -23.27
C ALA A 71 -3.53 -12.52 -22.25
N GLU A 72 -4.42 -13.46 -22.54
CA GLU A 72 -5.47 -13.88 -21.61
C GLU A 72 -4.90 -14.54 -20.34
N ALA A 73 -3.87 -15.38 -20.49
CA ALA A 73 -3.18 -15.97 -19.35
C ALA A 73 -2.49 -14.91 -18.47
N ALA A 74 -1.85 -13.91 -19.09
CA ALA A 74 -1.24 -12.80 -18.36
C ALA A 74 -2.28 -11.98 -17.58
N ALA A 75 -3.42 -11.65 -18.19
CA ALA A 75 -4.51 -10.95 -17.52
C ALA A 75 -5.11 -11.74 -16.35
N LYS A 76 -5.22 -13.08 -16.47
CA LYS A 76 -5.63 -13.94 -15.35
C LYS A 76 -4.62 -13.91 -14.20
N ALA A 77 -3.32 -13.88 -14.52
CA ALA A 77 -2.28 -13.77 -13.51
C ALA A 77 -2.33 -12.42 -12.77
N SER A 78 -2.56 -11.31 -13.48
CA SER A 78 -2.72 -10.00 -12.84
C SER A 78 -4.03 -9.89 -12.05
N LEU A 79 -5.10 -10.55 -12.48
CA LEU A 79 -6.33 -10.67 -11.69
C LEU A 79 -6.06 -11.39 -10.35
N ALA A 80 -5.40 -12.55 -10.40
CA ALA A 80 -5.04 -13.29 -9.19
C ALA A 80 -4.13 -12.47 -8.26
N ALA A 81 -3.20 -11.69 -8.81
CA ALA A 81 -2.35 -10.80 -8.02
C ALA A 81 -3.15 -9.65 -7.37
N TRP A 82 -4.16 -9.11 -8.05
CA TRP A 82 -5.06 -8.10 -7.49
C TRP A 82 -5.95 -8.69 -6.38
N GLU A 83 -6.52 -9.88 -6.59
CA GLU A 83 -7.27 -10.61 -5.57
C GLU A 83 -6.41 -10.91 -4.33
N GLN A 84 -5.17 -11.37 -4.53
CA GLN A 84 -4.23 -11.60 -3.44
C GLN A 84 -3.92 -10.30 -2.68
N ALA A 85 -3.76 -9.17 -3.37
CA ALA A 85 -3.54 -7.88 -2.72
C ALA A 85 -4.74 -7.45 -1.86
N ILE A 86 -5.97 -7.77 -2.27
CA ILE A 86 -7.19 -7.56 -1.47
C ILE A 86 -7.19 -8.44 -0.23
N LEU A 87 -6.94 -9.74 -0.41
CA LEU A 87 -6.93 -10.69 0.70
C LEU A 87 -5.85 -10.34 1.73
N GLY A 88 -4.65 -9.96 1.28
CA GLY A 88 -3.59 -9.51 2.18
C GLY A 88 -3.97 -8.25 2.96
N ALA A 89 -4.61 -7.27 2.31
CA ALA A 89 -5.07 -6.08 3.02
C ALA A 89 -6.17 -6.39 4.04
N LEU A 90 -7.05 -7.35 3.75
CA LEU A 90 -8.07 -7.81 4.71
C LEU A 90 -7.43 -8.52 5.91
N GLU A 91 -6.46 -9.39 5.66
CA GLU A 91 -5.69 -10.10 6.68
C GLU A 91 -4.92 -9.12 7.59
N ASP A 92 -4.31 -8.08 7.02
CA ASP A 92 -3.62 -7.03 7.79
C ASP A 92 -4.59 -6.28 8.73
N VAL A 93 -5.79 -5.94 8.24
CA VAL A 93 -6.83 -5.27 9.04
C VAL A 93 -7.34 -6.18 10.15
N GLU A 94 -7.62 -7.44 9.84
CA GLU A 94 -8.08 -8.43 10.81
C GLU A 94 -7.04 -8.66 11.91
N SER A 95 -5.78 -8.86 11.50
CA SER A 95 -4.66 -9.04 12.43
C SER A 95 -4.49 -7.85 13.36
N ALA A 96 -4.56 -6.62 12.82
CA ALA A 96 -4.46 -5.41 13.61
C ALA A 96 -5.66 -5.22 14.56
N ALA A 97 -6.87 -5.59 14.14
CA ALA A 97 -8.08 -5.50 14.96
C ALA A 97 -8.03 -6.50 16.13
N VAL A 98 -7.59 -7.73 15.88
CA VAL A 98 -7.37 -8.75 16.92
C VAL A 98 -6.27 -8.29 17.87
N ALA A 99 -5.16 -7.75 17.37
CA ALA A 99 -4.08 -7.22 18.20
C ALA A 99 -4.55 -6.09 19.13
N LEU A 100 -5.35 -5.14 18.63
CA LEU A 100 -5.91 -4.07 19.45
C LEU A 100 -6.87 -4.62 20.53
N THR A 101 -7.66 -5.63 20.18
CA THR A 101 -8.58 -6.28 21.12
C THR A 101 -7.81 -6.98 22.24
N ALA A 102 -6.79 -7.77 21.90
CA ALA A 102 -5.92 -8.41 22.87
C ALA A 102 -5.15 -7.39 23.74
N ALA A 103 -4.69 -6.28 23.16
CA ALA A 103 -4.02 -5.22 23.91
C ALA A 103 -4.95 -4.55 24.93
N ARG A 104 -6.23 -4.33 24.58
CA ARG A 104 -7.24 -3.83 25.52
C ARG A 104 -7.46 -4.79 26.69
N GLU A 105 -7.54 -6.09 26.41
CA GLU A 105 -7.68 -7.11 27.45
C GLU A 105 -6.46 -7.15 28.37
N ARG A 106 -5.24 -7.06 27.82
CA ARG A 106 -4.01 -6.99 28.63
C ARG A 106 -4.01 -5.81 29.59
N VAL A 107 -4.47 -4.63 29.16
CA VAL A 107 -4.56 -3.45 30.05
C VAL A 107 -5.48 -3.74 31.24
N VAL A 108 -6.61 -4.41 31.01
CA VAL A 108 -7.53 -4.81 32.10
C VAL A 108 -6.84 -5.77 33.08
N LEU A 109 -6.18 -6.81 32.55
CA LEU A 109 -5.48 -7.81 33.39
C LEU A 109 -4.34 -7.19 34.20
N PHE A 110 -3.53 -6.32 33.60
CA PHE A 110 -2.48 -5.61 34.32
C PHE A 110 -3.03 -4.58 35.31
N GLY A 111 -4.20 -4.00 35.05
CA GLY A 111 -4.92 -3.18 36.02
C GLY A 111 -5.28 -3.98 37.26
N THR A 112 -5.87 -5.17 37.10
CA THR A 112 -6.17 -6.07 38.23
C THR A 112 -4.91 -6.51 38.97
N ALA A 113 -3.81 -6.81 38.26
CA ALA A 113 -2.53 -7.16 38.87
C ALA A 113 -1.94 -6.00 39.69
N LEU A 114 -2.08 -4.76 39.21
CA LEU A 114 -1.66 -3.56 39.93
C LEU A 114 -2.46 -3.37 41.23
N GLU A 115 -3.79 -3.55 41.18
CA GLU A 115 -4.63 -3.48 42.38
C GLU A 115 -4.22 -4.52 43.43
N ALA A 116 -3.97 -5.77 43.01
CA ALA A 116 -3.52 -6.83 43.90
C ALA A 116 -2.14 -6.52 44.51
N ALA A 117 -1.17 -6.06 43.71
CA ALA A 117 0.15 -5.69 44.19
C ALA A 117 0.10 -4.48 45.14
N ASN A 118 -0.81 -3.53 44.90
CA ASN A 118 -1.02 -2.38 45.77
C ASN A 118 -1.56 -2.81 47.14
N ASN A 119 -2.55 -3.70 47.17
CA ASN A 119 -3.07 -4.25 48.42
C ASN A 119 -2.01 -5.04 49.20
N ALA A 120 -1.18 -5.82 48.52
CA ALA A 120 -0.07 -6.54 49.13
C ALA A 120 0.97 -5.59 49.75
N ALA A 121 1.33 -4.51 49.04
CA ALA A 121 2.24 -3.50 49.55
C ALA A 121 1.68 -2.73 50.76
N LEU A 122 0.38 -2.39 50.76
CA LEU A 122 -0.29 -1.78 51.91
C LEU A 122 -0.27 -2.69 53.13
N LEU A 123 -0.57 -3.98 52.95
CA LEU A 123 -0.52 -4.98 54.02
C LEU A 123 0.91 -5.17 54.56
N ALA A 124 1.91 -5.23 53.68
CA ALA A 124 3.32 -5.34 54.08
C ALA A 124 3.77 -4.10 54.88
N ARG A 125 3.38 -2.90 54.45
CA ARG A 125 3.65 -1.65 55.21
C ARG A 125 3.07 -1.69 56.61
N SER A 126 1.83 -2.15 56.77
CA SER A 126 1.17 -2.28 58.08
C SER A 126 1.88 -3.31 58.98
N GLN A 127 2.24 -4.47 58.43
CA GLN A 127 2.96 -5.52 59.18
C GLN A 127 4.36 -5.06 59.60
N TYR A 128 5.08 -4.35 58.73
CA TYR A 128 6.40 -3.81 59.04
C TYR A 128 6.33 -2.77 60.16
N GLN A 129 5.37 -1.85 60.09
CA GLN A 129 5.13 -0.85 61.16
C GLN A 129 4.79 -1.48 62.50
N SER A 130 4.17 -2.66 62.48
CA SER A 130 3.80 -3.43 63.67
C SER A 130 4.92 -4.38 64.11
N GLY A 131 6.04 -4.46 63.38
CA GLY A 131 7.18 -5.33 63.66
C GLY A 131 6.98 -6.82 63.32
N LEU A 132 5.95 -7.19 62.56
CA LEU A 132 5.65 -8.58 62.18
C LEU A 132 6.53 -9.10 61.02
N ILE A 133 7.04 -8.20 60.19
CA ILE A 133 7.93 -8.54 59.06
C ILE A 133 9.16 -7.62 59.07
N ASP A 134 10.22 -8.07 58.40
CA ASP A 134 11.43 -7.27 58.21
C ASP A 134 11.32 -6.30 57.01
N PHE A 135 12.31 -5.41 56.90
CA PHE A 135 12.36 -4.43 55.81
C PHE A 135 12.55 -5.10 54.44
N GLN A 136 13.22 -6.25 54.38
CA GLN A 136 13.45 -6.96 53.12
C GLN A 136 12.14 -7.47 52.52
N THR A 137 11.23 -7.97 53.37
CA THR A 137 9.89 -8.41 52.95
C THR A 137 9.06 -7.23 52.46
N LEU A 138 9.10 -6.09 53.16
CA LEU A 138 8.47 -4.84 52.70
C LEU A 138 9.00 -4.40 51.33
N LEU A 139 10.33 -4.34 51.17
CA LEU A 139 10.97 -3.91 49.94
C LEU A 139 10.61 -4.83 48.76
N THR A 140 10.47 -6.13 49.01
CA THR A 140 10.04 -7.10 47.99
C THR A 140 8.62 -6.79 47.51
N ALA A 141 7.69 -6.49 48.43
CA ALA A 141 6.31 -6.12 48.08
C ALA A 141 6.25 -4.78 47.33
N GLU A 142 7.05 -3.78 47.74
CA GLU A 142 7.13 -2.50 47.02
C GLU A 142 7.74 -2.64 45.62
N SER A 143 8.76 -3.49 45.48
CA SER A 143 9.36 -3.80 44.17
C SER A 143 8.36 -4.48 43.23
N GLN A 144 7.53 -5.40 43.74
CA GLN A 144 6.45 -6.03 42.98
C GLN A 144 5.38 -5.00 42.55
N LEU A 145 4.99 -4.08 43.43
CA LEU A 145 4.09 -2.97 43.09
C LEU A 145 4.66 -2.09 41.98
N LEU A 146 5.95 -1.73 42.06
CA LEU A 146 6.61 -0.96 41.01
C LEU A 146 6.63 -1.72 39.68
N GLY A 147 6.92 -3.03 39.72
CA GLY A 147 6.86 -3.90 38.55
C GLY A 147 5.47 -3.92 37.91
N ALA A 148 4.41 -4.04 38.71
CA ALA A 148 3.03 -4.03 38.23
C ALA A 148 2.63 -2.68 37.60
N ARG A 149 3.06 -1.55 38.18
CA ARG A 149 2.86 -0.21 37.59
C ARG A 149 3.52 -0.08 36.22
N ASN A 150 4.77 -0.53 36.12
CA ASN A 150 5.51 -0.50 34.86
C ASN A 150 4.85 -1.40 33.80
N ALA A 151 4.35 -2.58 34.20
CA ALA A 151 3.65 -3.49 33.30
C ALA A 151 2.33 -2.89 32.76
N LEU A 152 1.54 -2.22 33.63
CA LEU A 152 0.34 -1.51 33.19
C LEU A 152 0.69 -0.40 32.19
N ALA A 153 1.66 0.47 32.52
CA ALA A 153 2.09 1.54 31.63
C ALA A 153 2.58 1.01 30.27
N ALA A 154 3.36 -0.07 30.26
CA ALA A 154 3.80 -0.71 29.02
C ALA A 154 2.62 -1.26 28.22
N SER A 155 1.62 -1.86 28.88
CA SER A 155 0.42 -2.38 28.20
C SER A 155 -0.46 -1.27 27.59
N GLU A 156 -0.50 -0.10 28.22
CA GLU A 156 -1.21 1.06 27.67
C GLU A 156 -0.50 1.62 26.43
N ALA A 157 0.83 1.69 26.46
CA ALA A 157 1.63 2.06 25.29
C ALA A 157 1.44 1.07 24.14
N GLU A 158 1.42 -0.23 24.42
CA GLU A 158 1.14 -1.27 23.42
C GLU A 158 -0.27 -1.13 22.82
N ARG A 159 -1.28 -0.83 23.65
CA ARG A 159 -2.63 -0.55 23.17
C ARG A 159 -2.69 0.66 22.24
N ALA A 160 -1.93 1.72 22.54
CA ALA A 160 -1.84 2.91 21.69
C ALA A 160 -1.17 2.58 20.34
N ASN A 161 -0.09 1.80 20.36
CA ASN A 161 0.57 1.33 19.13
C ASN A 161 -0.36 0.45 18.28
N ALA A 162 -1.06 -0.51 18.89
CA ALA A 162 -2.01 -1.36 18.19
C ALA A 162 -3.15 -0.54 17.52
N PHE A 163 -3.57 0.55 18.16
CA PHE A 163 -4.54 1.47 17.56
C PHE A 163 -3.98 2.20 16.33
N ILE A 164 -2.74 2.66 16.38
CA ILE A 164 -2.07 3.29 15.22
C ILE A 164 -1.94 2.30 14.07
N VAL A 165 -1.50 1.07 14.35
CA VAL A 165 -1.35 0.01 13.35
C VAL A 165 -2.67 -0.31 12.66
N LEU A 166 -3.78 -0.41 13.42
CA LEU A 166 -5.11 -0.61 12.84
C LEU A 166 -5.52 0.55 11.92
N ASN A 167 -5.28 1.80 12.33
CA ASN A 167 -5.57 2.96 11.48
C ASN A 167 -4.73 2.96 10.20
N GLN A 168 -3.47 2.52 10.28
CA GLN A 168 -2.60 2.39 9.13
C GLN A 168 -3.13 1.33 8.15
N ALA A 169 -3.53 0.17 8.66
CA ALA A 169 -4.08 -0.94 7.87
C ALA A 169 -5.42 -0.56 7.17
N LEU A 170 -6.26 0.24 7.83
CA LEU A 170 -7.52 0.74 7.25
C LEU A 170 -7.34 1.79 6.14
N GLY A 171 -6.11 2.20 5.86
CA GLY A 171 -5.80 3.12 4.76
C GLY A 171 -5.33 4.51 5.20
N GLY A 172 -5.23 4.79 6.50
CA GLY A 172 -4.65 6.04 7.01
C GLY A 172 -3.18 6.24 6.61
N GLY A 173 -2.44 5.16 6.33
CA GLY A 173 -1.05 5.23 5.87
C GLY A 173 -0.85 5.52 4.38
N SER A 174 -1.93 5.50 3.58
CA SER A 174 -1.82 5.61 2.11
C SER A 174 -2.00 7.03 1.57
N SER A 175 -2.24 8.02 2.44
CA SER A 175 -2.31 9.45 2.08
C SER A 175 -1.00 10.22 2.29
N ASP A 176 -0.06 9.71 3.10
CA ASP A 176 1.20 10.42 3.42
C ASP A 176 2.39 10.05 2.53
N ALA A 177 2.27 9.05 1.64
CA ALA A 177 3.31 8.76 0.65
C ALA A 177 3.37 9.80 -0.50
N ASN A 178 2.56 10.85 -0.45
CA ASN A 178 2.60 11.99 -1.39
C ASN A 178 2.74 13.36 -0.69
N LEU A 179 3.31 13.40 0.53
CA LEU A 179 3.96 14.65 0.97
C LEU A 179 5.29 14.76 0.21
N GLY A 180 5.18 15.20 -1.04
CA GLY A 180 6.33 15.65 -1.82
C GLY A 180 7.10 16.73 -1.03
N PRO A 181 8.42 16.82 -1.20
CA PRO A 181 9.26 17.81 -0.53
C PRO A 181 8.99 19.22 -1.09
N ASP A 182 7.84 19.81 -0.77
CA ASP A 182 7.42 21.14 -1.25
C ASP A 182 7.05 22.11 -0.11
N SER A 183 7.48 21.85 1.12
CA SER A 183 7.30 22.78 2.26
C SER A 183 8.58 23.48 2.74
N LEU A 184 9.49 23.82 1.82
CA LEU A 184 10.48 24.86 2.05
C LEU A 184 10.31 25.94 0.98
N GLY A 185 9.26 26.75 1.17
CA GLY A 185 9.14 28.01 0.44
C GLY A 185 10.38 28.87 0.72
N PRO A 186 10.91 29.60 -0.29
CA PRO A 186 12.06 30.45 -0.09
C PRO A 186 11.73 31.52 0.94
N ASP A 187 12.56 31.60 1.97
CA ASP A 187 12.63 32.70 2.93
C ASP A 187 12.98 33.99 2.18
N GLY A 188 11.95 34.59 1.60
CA GLY A 188 11.97 35.89 0.92
C GLY A 188 11.44 36.95 1.87
N GLY A 189 12.20 37.22 2.94
CA GLY A 189 11.88 38.24 3.93
C GLY A 189 13.09 39.12 4.23
N MET A 190 13.47 39.99 3.29
CA MET A 190 14.15 41.24 3.67
C MET A 190 13.09 42.23 4.13
N PRO A 191 13.31 42.89 5.27
CA PRO A 191 12.92 44.29 5.39
C PRO A 191 14.11 45.17 5.76
N GLN A 192 14.27 46.20 4.94
CA GLN A 192 14.91 47.52 5.10
C GLN A 192 15.85 47.76 6.29
#